data_AF-M4PX44-F1
#
_entry.id   AF-M4PX44-F1
#
_cell.length_a   1.000
_cell.length_b   1.000
_cell.length_c   1.000
_cell.angle_alpha   90.00
_cell.angle_beta   90.00
_cell.angle_gamma   90.00
#
_symmetry.space_group_name_H-M   'P 1'
#
loop_
_entity.id
_entity.type
_entity.pdbx_description
1 polymer ?
#
loop_
_entity_poly.entity_id
_entity_poly.type
_entity_poly.pdbx_seq_one_letter_code
_entity_poly.pdbx_strand_id
1 'polypeptide(L)' 'LTRPPMDGKPQWKQVFKPSWVATDAWLWKLAKTHVLAHDSGYHQLVSHWLRTHCATEPYIIAANRQLSAMHPIYR' A
#
# COMPACT_ATOMS: atom_id res chain seq x y z
N LEU A 1 14.96 6.87 4.42
CA LEU A 1 14.87 5.75 3.46
C LEU A 1 15.85 4.67 3.89
N THR A 2 15.45 3.40 3.78
CA THR A 2 16.25 2.26 4.22
C THR A 2 16.22 1.20 3.13
N ARG A 3 17.38 0.61 2.83
CA ARG A 3 17.48 -0.54 1.93
C ARG A 3 17.68 -1.81 2.77
N PRO A 4 17.17 -2.97 2.31
CA PRO A 4 17.53 -4.25 2.90
C PRO A 4 19.05 -4.47 2.88
N PRO A 5 19.63 -5.20 3.85
CA PRO A 5 21.01 -5.66 3.76
C PRO A 5 21.23 -6.49 2.49
N MET A 6 22.34 -6.26 1.78
CA MET A 6 22.69 -7.01 0.57
C MET A 6 24.19 -7.29 0.55
N ASP A 7 24.57 -8.50 0.14
CA ASP A 7 25.95 -8.91 -0.14
C ASP A 7 26.96 -8.66 0.99
N GLY A 8 26.54 -8.81 2.25
CA GLY A 8 27.39 -8.56 3.43
C GLY A 8 27.80 -7.10 3.63
N LYS A 9 27.27 -6.17 2.83
CA LYS A 9 27.56 -4.74 2.95
C LYS A 9 26.78 -4.13 4.12
N PRO A 10 27.31 -3.07 4.76
CA PRO A 10 26.57 -2.32 5.77
C PRO A 10 25.21 -1.86 5.22
N GLN A 11 24.17 -1.96 6.05
CA GLN A 11 22.82 -1.55 5.67
C GLN A 11 22.80 -0.05 5.35
N TRP A 12 22.40 0.30 4.14
CA TRP A 12 22.18 1.70 3.79
C TRP A 12 20.88 2.20 4.41
N LYS A 13 21.00 3.22 5.27
CA LYS A 13 19.88 3.93 5.89
C LYS A 13 20.24 5.40 6.03
N GLN A 14 19.38 6.28 5.53
CA GLN A 14 19.58 7.72 5.60
C GLN A 14 18.28 8.44 5.96
N VAL A 15 18.39 9.39 6.88
CA VAL A 15 17.30 10.29 7.26
C VAL A 15 17.41 11.56 6.42
N PHE A 16 16.32 11.91 5.74
CA PHE A 16 16.19 13.17 5.02
C PHE A 16 15.27 14.08 5.81
N LYS A 17 15.60 15.37 5.88
CA LYS A 17 14.86 16.38 6.65
C LYS A 17 14.48 17.54 5.72
N PRO A 18 13.41 18.28 6.03
CA PRO A 18 13.14 19.56 5.37
C PRO A 18 14.35 20.49 5.43
N SER A 19 14.63 21.19 4.32
CA SER A 19 15.72 22.16 4.23
C SER A 19 15.39 23.23 3.18
N TRP A 20 16.03 24.39 3.32
CA TRP A 20 15.96 25.52 2.40
C TRP A 20 17.20 25.62 1.50
N VAL A 21 18.26 24.87 1.81
CA VAL A 21 19.44 24.73 0.95
C VAL A 21 19.03 23.91 -0.28
N ALA A 22 19.31 24.42 -1.47
CA ALA A 22 18.78 23.88 -2.73
C ALA A 22 18.94 22.36 -2.86
N THR A 23 20.14 21.83 -2.64
CA THR A 23 20.43 20.39 -2.72
C THR A 23 19.59 19.59 -1.72
N ASP A 24 19.58 19.97 -0.44
CA ASP A 24 18.84 19.26 0.60
C ASP A 24 17.32 19.37 0.41
N ALA A 25 16.84 20.49 -0.11
CA ALA A 25 15.44 20.69 -0.45
C ALA A 25 14.98 19.72 -1.55
N TRP A 26 15.82 19.50 -2.56
CA TRP A 26 15.57 18.50 -3.61
C TRP A 26 15.66 17.06 -3.07
N LEU A 27 16.66 16.75 -2.24
CA LEU A 27 16.75 15.45 -1.58
C LEU A 27 15.54 15.15 -0.70
N TRP A 28 15.01 16.16 0.00
CA TRP A 28 13.77 16.03 0.78
C TRP A 28 12.56 15.75 -0.11
N LYS A 29 12.42 16.45 -1.23
CA LYS A 29 11.33 16.19 -2.20
C LYS A 29 11.42 14.76 -2.74
N LEU A 30 12.61 14.30 -3.14
CA LEU A 30 12.82 12.92 -3.60
C LEU A 30 12.49 11.88 -2.51
N ALA A 31 12.90 12.13 -1.27
CA ALA A 31 12.56 11.25 -0.16
C ALA A 31 11.04 11.11 0.04
N LYS A 32 10.29 12.21 -0.06
CA LYS A 32 8.82 12.17 -0.02
C LYS A 32 8.22 11.43 -1.20
N THR A 33 8.74 11.63 -2.42
CA THR A 33 8.27 10.89 -3.61
C THR A 33 8.43 9.39 -3.44
N HIS A 34 9.55 8.92 -2.88
CA HIS A 34 9.73 7.51 -2.55
C HIS A 34 8.67 6.98 -1.58
N VAL A 35 8.38 7.73 -0.50
CA VAL A 35 7.33 7.34 0.46
C VAL A 35 5.96 7.29 -0.22
N LEU A 36 5.62 8.28 -1.04
CA LEU A 36 4.34 8.33 -1.75
C LEU A 36 4.18 7.24 -2.80
N ALA A 37 5.27 6.83 -3.45
CA ALA A 37 5.23 5.68 -4.38
C ALA A 37 4.89 4.39 -3.64
N HIS A 38 5.48 4.16 -2.47
CA HIS A 38 5.16 3.01 -1.62
C HIS A 38 3.72 3.09 -1.08
N ASP A 39 3.30 4.27 -0.60
CA ASP A 39 1.94 4.49 -0.11
C ASP A 39 0.90 4.26 -1.21
N SER A 40 1.15 4.74 -2.43
CA SER A 40 0.28 4.49 -3.59
C SER A 40 0.18 3.00 -3.92
N GLY A 41 1.30 2.28 -3.91
CA GLY A 41 1.31 0.83 -4.14
C GLY A 41 0.54 0.07 -3.06
N TYR A 42 0.76 0.40 -1.80
CA TYR A 42 0.03 -0.18 -0.68
C TYR A 42 -1.47 0.16 -0.74
N HIS A 43 -1.79 1.42 -1.01
CA HIS A 43 -3.16 1.89 -1.14
C HIS A 43 -3.90 1.13 -2.24
N GLN A 44 -3.34 1.06 -3.44
CA GLN A 44 -4.02 0.41 -4.56
C GLN A 44 -4.11 -1.10 -4.40
N LEU A 45 -3.04 -1.78 -3.98
CA LEU A 45 -3.03 -3.24 -3.93
C LEU A 45 -3.64 -3.80 -2.65
N VAL A 46 -3.39 -3.18 -1.50
CA VAL A 46 -3.82 -3.70 -0.19
C VAL A 46 -5.10 -3.03 0.28
N SER A 47 -5.09 -1.70 0.43
CA SER A 47 -6.24 -0.99 1.01
C SER A 47 -7.46 -1.01 0.10
N HIS A 48 -7.25 -0.84 -1.20
CA HIS A 48 -8.31 -0.82 -2.20
C HIS A 48 -8.55 -2.23 -2.74
N TRP A 49 -7.67 -2.75 -3.60
CA TRP A 49 -7.90 -4.02 -4.27
C TRP A 49 -8.16 -5.19 -3.31
N LEU A 50 -7.22 -5.52 -2.42
CA LEU A 50 -7.36 -6.69 -1.56
C LEU A 50 -8.50 -6.53 -0.54
N ARG A 51 -8.53 -5.43 0.21
CA ARG A 51 -9.45 -5.28 1.35
C ARG A 51 -10.88 -4.91 0.95
N THR A 52 -11.11 -4.38 -0.25
CA THR A 52 -12.48 -4.12 -0.71
C THR A 52 -12.90 -5.10 -1.79
N HIS A 53 -12.15 -5.22 -2.89
CA HIS A 53 -12.60 -6.05 -4.02
C HIS A 53 -12.41 -7.54 -3.75
N CYS A 54 -11.17 -7.99 -3.54
CA CYS A 54 -10.90 -9.43 -3.32
C CYS A 54 -11.58 -9.97 -2.07
N ALA A 55 -11.59 -9.21 -0.97
CA ALA A 55 -12.19 -9.68 0.27
C ALA A 55 -13.72 -9.77 0.20
N THR A 56 -14.38 -8.99 -0.66
CA THR A 56 -15.85 -9.03 -0.81
C THR A 56 -16.31 -10.21 -1.67
N GLU A 57 -15.53 -10.60 -2.68
CA GLU A 57 -15.89 -11.65 -3.64
C GLU A 57 -16.31 -12.99 -3.00
N PRO A 58 -15.62 -13.54 -1.98
CA PRO A 58 -16.05 -14.78 -1.32
C PRO A 58 -17.45 -14.69 -0.71
N TYR A 59 -17.83 -13.53 -0.17
CA TYR A 59 -19.16 -13.32 0.41
C TYR A 59 -20.23 -13.31 -0.69
N ILE A 60 -19.95 -12.69 -1.83
CA ILE A 60 -20.86 -12.68 -2.99
C ILE A 60 -21.06 -14.12 -3.50
N ILE A 61 -19.98 -14.89 -3.66
CA ILE A 61 -20.05 -16.29 -4.10
C ILE A 61 -20.84 -17.14 -3.10
N ALA A 62 -20.57 -16.99 -1.80
CA ALA A 62 -21.28 -17.74 -0.76
C ALA A 62 -22.77 -17.41 -0.72
N ALA A 63 -23.13 -16.13 -0.80
CA ALA A 63 -24.52 -15.68 -0.82
C ALA A 63 -25.29 -16.30 -2.00
N ASN A 64 -24.73 -16.26 -3.22
CA ASN A 64 -25.35 -16.85 -4.40
C ASN A 64 -25.45 -18.39 -4.34
N ARG A 65 -24.51 -19.07 -3.68
CA ARG A 65 -24.51 -20.54 -3.58
C ARG A 65 -25.38 -21.09 -2.46
N GLN A 66 -25.55 -20.34 -1.37
CA GLN A 66 -26.14 -20.85 -0.12
C GLN A 66 -27.43 -20.16 0.29
N LEU A 67 -27.77 -19.01 -0.30
CA LEU A 67 -29.01 -18.30 -0.01
C LEU A 67 -29.92 -18.30 -1.24
N SER A 68 -31.18 -18.69 -1.04
CA SER A 68 -32.23 -18.54 -2.06
C SER A 68 -32.47 -17.06 -2.36
N ALA A 69 -32.87 -16.72 -3.59
CA ALA A 69 -33.29 -15.36 -3.96
C ALA A 69 -34.48 -14.81 -3.12
N MET A 70 -35.21 -15.71 -2.44
CA MET A 70 -36.29 -15.36 -1.50
C MET A 70 -35.80 -15.21 -0.05
N HIS A 71 -34.55 -15.56 0.25
CA HIS A 71 -34.01 -15.49 1.60
C HIS A 71 -33.89 -14.01 2.03
N PRO A 72 -34.35 -13.64 3.24
CA PRO A 72 -34.46 -12.23 3.64
C PRO A 72 -33.12 -11.48 3.69
N ILE A 73 -32.01 -12.18 3.97
CA ILE A 73 -30.65 -11.59 3.99
C ILE A 73 -30.06 -11.45 2.57
N TYR A 74 -30.60 -12.15 1.57
CA TYR A 74 -30.10 -12.05 0.18
C TYR A 74 -30.48 -10.72 -0.48
N ARG A 75 -31.44 -9.98 0.09
CA ARG A 75 -31.96 -8.72 -0.44
C ARG A 75 -31.41 -7.52 0.30
#